data_AF-A0A7I8EP96-F1
#
_entry.id   AF-A0A7I8EP96-F1
#
_cell.length_a   1.000
_cell.length_b   1.000
_cell.length_c   1.000
_cell.angle_alpha   90.00
_cell.angle_beta   90.00
_cell.angle_gamma   90.00
#
_symmetry.space_group_name_H-M   'P 1'
#
loop_
_entity.id
_entity.type
_entity.pdbx_description
1 polymer ?
#
loop_
_entity_poly.entity_id
_entity_poly.type
_entity_poly.pdbx_seq_one_letter_code
_entity_poly.pdbx_strand_id
1 'polypeptide(L)'
;MQQLPRQYWRVLSHPGATTFAEEQAYASWGAVWVQLIGYALIVSIFTFVFEAFVLPTFLNGLFGALQTSGQNINLQQITSAFQAVAVGAAFATLIFTVVGFFIGTGIYWLIAKAFRGQGPFLQYMYCYLLFYIPLGIITYLLFLIPGVGIILSFALGIYEIVLLIFMTMGVHRMSGGKATLAVLILPIALIILSCIGYAALFAIILNAAHNLQSTPSY
;
A
#
# COMPACT_ATOMS: atom_id res chain seq x y z
N MET A 1 13.52 -16.02 -16.76
CA MET A 1 12.99 -14.64 -16.57
C MET A 1 11.98 -14.22 -17.65
N GLN A 2 11.99 -14.79 -18.86
CA GLN A 2 11.07 -14.42 -19.96
C GLN A 2 9.57 -14.78 -19.76
N GLN A 3 9.16 -15.34 -18.61
CA GLN A 3 7.78 -15.78 -18.35
C GLN A 3 7.04 -14.98 -17.26
N LEU A 4 7.68 -13.97 -16.64
CA LEU A 4 7.08 -13.21 -15.53
C LEU A 4 5.71 -12.60 -15.85
N PRO A 5 5.49 -11.93 -17.01
CA PRO A 5 4.17 -11.37 -17.32
C PRO A 5 3.08 -12.43 -17.41
N ARG A 6 3.42 -13.62 -17.91
CA ARG A 6 2.50 -14.76 -17.97
C ARG A 6 2.16 -15.29 -16.58
N GLN A 7 3.13 -15.31 -15.66
CA GLN A 7 2.90 -15.71 -14.27
C GLN A 7 2.00 -14.72 -13.53
N TYR A 8 2.20 -13.41 -13.74
CA TYR A 8 1.31 -12.37 -13.21
C TYR A 8 -0.13 -12.58 -13.68
N TRP A 9 -0.30 -12.73 -15.00
CA TRP A 9 -1.63 -12.95 -15.57
C TRP A 9 -2.29 -14.22 -15.03
N ARG A 10 -1.54 -15.31 -14.88
CA ARG A 10 -2.05 -16.59 -14.38
C ARG A 10 -2.59 -16.45 -12.95
N VAL A 11 -1.81 -15.84 -12.05
CA VAL A 11 -2.19 -15.66 -10.65
C VAL A 11 -3.40 -14.75 -10.49
N LEU A 12 -3.51 -13.70 -11.32
CA LEU A 12 -4.63 -12.76 -11.28
C LEU A 12 -5.91 -13.31 -11.94
N SER A 13 -5.80 -14.05 -13.04
CA SER A 13 -6.99 -14.56 -13.75
C SER A 13 -7.54 -15.85 -13.15
N HIS A 14 -6.68 -16.70 -12.61
CA HIS A 14 -7.04 -18.02 -12.06
C HIS A 14 -6.40 -18.23 -10.69
N PRO A 15 -6.78 -17.41 -9.69
CA PRO A 15 -6.19 -17.50 -8.36
C PRO A 15 -6.61 -18.78 -7.64
N GLY A 16 -5.67 -19.39 -6.94
CA GLY A 16 -5.94 -20.59 -6.16
C GLY A 16 -4.73 -21.05 -5.37
N ALA A 17 -4.97 -21.79 -4.28
CA ALA A 17 -3.90 -22.35 -3.46
C ALA A 17 -3.00 -23.30 -4.26
N THR A 18 -3.58 -24.08 -5.18
CA THR A 18 -2.85 -24.95 -6.09
C THR A 18 -1.97 -24.16 -7.05
N THR A 19 -2.50 -23.09 -7.65
CA THR A 19 -1.73 -22.18 -8.53
C THR A 19 -0.48 -21.65 -7.82
N PHE A 20 -0.60 -21.16 -6.59
CA PHE A 20 0.56 -20.68 -5.83
C PHE A 20 1.50 -21.79 -5.35
N ALA A 21 0.97 -22.98 -5.06
CA ALA A 21 1.77 -24.14 -4.70
C ALA A 21 2.63 -24.65 -5.87
N GLU A 22 2.18 -24.45 -7.11
CA GLU A 22 2.97 -24.72 -8.33
C GLU A 22 4.00 -23.63 -8.58
N GLU A 23 3.60 -22.35 -8.49
CA GLU A 23 4.47 -21.23 -8.82
C GLU A 23 5.66 -21.08 -7.85
N GLN A 24 5.52 -21.52 -6.59
CA GLN A 24 6.61 -21.43 -5.61
C GLN A 24 7.89 -22.19 -6.03
N ALA A 25 7.79 -23.17 -6.92
CA ALA A 25 8.95 -23.93 -7.40
C ALA A 25 9.93 -23.07 -8.21
N TYR A 26 9.47 -21.95 -8.78
CA TYR A 26 10.29 -21.01 -9.55
C TYR A 26 10.97 -19.93 -8.68
N ALA A 27 10.76 -19.97 -7.36
CA ALA A 27 11.29 -18.97 -6.45
C ALA A 27 12.82 -18.98 -6.42
N SER A 28 13.41 -17.83 -6.70
CA SER A 28 14.85 -17.59 -6.60
C SER A 28 15.11 -16.17 -6.13
N TRP A 29 16.21 -15.96 -5.40
CA TRP A 29 16.58 -14.63 -4.92
C TRP A 29 16.77 -13.62 -6.07
N GLY A 30 17.34 -14.08 -7.19
CA GLY A 30 17.46 -13.25 -8.39
C GLY A 30 16.09 -12.80 -8.93
N ALA A 31 15.09 -13.68 -8.95
CA ALA A 31 13.74 -13.32 -9.37
C ALA A 31 13.08 -12.33 -8.39
N VAL A 32 13.27 -12.50 -7.08
CA VAL A 32 12.74 -11.56 -6.07
C VAL A 32 13.36 -10.18 -6.24
N TRP A 33 14.69 -10.09 -6.32
CA TRP A 33 15.39 -8.79 -6.45
C TRP A 33 15.08 -8.08 -7.76
N VAL A 34 15.06 -8.79 -8.89
CA VAL A 34 14.72 -8.18 -10.19
C VAL A 34 13.31 -7.60 -10.17
N GLN A 35 12.35 -8.36 -9.65
CA GLN A 35 10.97 -7.90 -9.52
C GLN A 35 10.83 -6.73 -8.55
N LEU A 36 11.45 -6.82 -7.37
CA LEU A 36 11.34 -5.81 -6.33
C LEU A 36 12.00 -4.49 -6.71
N ILE A 37 13.20 -4.52 -7.29
CA ILE A 37 13.89 -3.31 -7.76
C ILE A 37 13.16 -2.70 -8.96
N GLY A 38 12.71 -3.53 -9.91
CA GLY A 38 11.91 -3.06 -11.04
C GLY A 38 10.63 -2.36 -10.57
N TYR A 39 9.93 -2.96 -9.61
CA TYR A 39 8.74 -2.36 -9.00
C TYR A 39 9.07 -1.07 -8.23
N ALA A 40 10.11 -1.06 -7.40
CA ALA A 40 10.50 0.13 -6.63
C ALA A 40 10.83 1.33 -7.52
N LEU A 41 11.48 1.10 -8.67
CA LEU A 41 11.75 2.14 -9.67
C LEU A 41 10.47 2.65 -10.34
N ILE A 42 9.56 1.74 -10.71
CA ILE A 42 8.28 2.13 -11.31
C ILE A 42 7.49 2.98 -10.33
N VAL A 43 7.38 2.52 -9.08
CA VAL A 43 6.64 3.20 -8.03
C VAL A 43 7.25 4.56 -7.68
N SER A 44 8.57 4.69 -7.60
CA SER A 44 9.20 5.99 -7.32
C SER A 44 8.92 7.02 -8.42
N ILE A 45 8.90 6.59 -9.69
CA ILE A 45 8.49 7.46 -10.81
C ILE A 45 7.03 7.87 -10.66
N PHE A 46 6.13 6.95 -10.34
CA PHE A 46 4.72 7.27 -10.09
C PHE A 46 4.55 8.25 -8.93
N THR A 47 5.26 8.04 -7.81
CA THR A 47 5.25 8.97 -6.67
C THR A 47 5.70 10.36 -7.10
N PHE A 48 6.82 10.46 -7.82
CA PHE A 48 7.31 11.75 -8.33
C PHE A 48 6.25 12.45 -9.18
N VAL A 49 5.68 11.75 -10.17
CA VAL A 49 4.69 12.32 -11.08
C VAL A 49 3.43 12.76 -10.32
N PHE A 50 2.97 11.91 -9.40
CA PHE A 50 1.79 12.20 -8.60
C PHE A 50 1.99 13.44 -7.72
N GLU A 51 3.09 13.51 -6.97
CA GLU A 51 3.35 14.62 -6.04
C GLU A 51 3.75 15.91 -6.74
N ALA A 52 4.50 15.85 -7.84
CA ALA A 52 4.95 17.05 -8.55
C ALA A 52 3.85 17.69 -9.40
N PHE A 53 2.91 16.89 -9.93
CA PHE A 53 1.96 17.36 -10.94
C PHE A 53 0.50 17.08 -10.58
N VAL A 54 0.13 15.83 -10.27
CA VAL A 54 -1.28 15.44 -10.13
C VAL A 54 -1.89 16.03 -8.87
N LEU A 55 -1.26 15.79 -7.71
CA LEU A 55 -1.76 16.23 -6.42
C LEU A 55 -1.87 17.76 -6.33
N PRO A 56 -0.85 18.56 -6.69
CA PRO A 56 -0.98 20.02 -6.65
C PRO A 56 -2.09 20.53 -7.57
N THR A 57 -2.23 19.98 -8.77
CA THR A 57 -3.29 20.37 -9.71
C THR A 57 -4.69 20.08 -9.13
N PHE A 58 -4.86 18.90 -8.54
CA PHE A 58 -6.11 18.53 -7.89
C PHE A 58 -6.43 19.43 -6.69
N LEU A 59 -5.46 19.65 -5.80
CA LEU A 59 -5.65 20.51 -4.62
C LEU A 59 -5.95 21.96 -5.02
N ASN A 60 -5.28 22.50 -6.04
CA ASN A 60 -5.57 23.84 -6.57
C ASN A 60 -7.00 23.93 -7.12
N GLY A 61 -7.49 22.89 -7.80
CA GLY A 61 -8.88 22.84 -8.27
C GLY A 61 -9.88 22.80 -7.11
N LEU A 62 -9.61 21.99 -6.09
CA LEU A 62 -10.48 21.86 -4.92
C LEU A 62 -10.51 23.12 -4.05
N PHE A 63 -9.35 23.68 -3.73
CA PHE A 63 -9.25 24.89 -2.90
C PHE A 63 -9.60 26.17 -3.67
N GLY A 64 -9.32 26.22 -4.97
CA GLY A 64 -9.75 27.32 -5.83
C GLY A 64 -11.28 27.43 -5.89
N ALA A 65 -12.00 26.30 -5.88
CA ALA A 65 -13.46 26.28 -5.80
C ALA A 65 -14.01 26.68 -4.41
N LEU A 66 -13.20 26.56 -3.35
CA LEU A 66 -13.54 26.89 -1.96
C LEU A 66 -13.13 28.30 -1.54
N GLN A 67 -12.44 29.07 -2.40
CA GLN A 67 -12.12 30.47 -2.14
C GLN A 67 -13.41 31.30 -2.14
N THR A 68 -14.05 31.38 -0.98
CA THR A 68 -15.04 32.40 -0.68
C THR A 68 -14.33 33.73 -0.47
N SER A 69 -14.95 34.80 -0.96
CA SER A 69 -14.42 36.18 -0.95
C SER A 69 -13.93 36.58 0.44
N GLY A 70 -12.62 36.50 0.70
CA GLY A 70 -12.02 36.94 1.97
C GLY A 70 -10.73 36.23 2.41
N GLN A 71 -10.43 35.01 1.92
CA GLN A 71 -9.19 34.30 2.25
C GLN A 71 -8.28 34.14 1.03
N ASN A 72 -7.19 34.92 1.01
CA ASN A 72 -6.13 34.81 0.00
C ASN A 72 -5.23 33.60 0.31
N ILE A 73 -5.73 32.38 0.09
CA ILE A 73 -4.87 31.20 0.08
C ILE A 73 -3.87 31.35 -1.07
N ASN A 74 -2.58 31.44 -0.75
CA ASN A 74 -1.53 31.47 -1.76
C ASN A 74 -1.32 30.04 -2.32
N LEU A 75 -2.19 29.64 -3.25
CA LEU A 75 -2.18 28.34 -3.91
C LEU A 75 -0.83 28.04 -4.60
N GLN A 76 -0.12 29.09 -5.01
CA GLN A 76 1.20 28.97 -5.60
C GLN A 76 2.26 28.53 -4.59
N GLN A 77 2.18 29.00 -3.33
CA GLN A 77 3.03 28.50 -2.25
C GLN A 77 2.78 27.01 -1.97
N ILE A 78 1.52 26.58 -1.91
CA ILE A 78 1.15 25.17 -1.70
C ILE A 78 1.73 24.31 -2.82
N THR A 79 1.54 24.72 -4.08
CA THR A 79 2.06 24.00 -5.25
C THR A 79 3.59 23.86 -5.20
N SER A 80 4.29 24.96 -4.90
CA SER A 80 5.76 24.95 -4.82
C SER A 80 6.29 24.08 -3.69
N ALA A 81 5.57 23.98 -2.57
CA ALA A 81 5.96 23.13 -1.45
C ALA A 81 5.93 21.63 -1.82
N PHE A 82 4.85 21.17 -2.49
CA PHE A 82 4.75 19.80 -2.97
C PHE A 82 5.82 19.45 -4.01
N GLN A 83 6.07 20.36 -4.96
CA GLN A 83 7.12 20.16 -5.97
C GLN A 83 8.53 20.10 -5.35
N ALA A 84 8.79 20.89 -4.32
CA ALA A 84 10.08 20.89 -3.62
C ALA A 84 10.36 19.56 -2.89
N VAL A 85 9.32 18.87 -2.42
CA VAL A 85 9.48 17.59 -1.71
C VAL A 85 9.36 16.36 -2.62
N ALA A 86 8.77 16.49 -3.82
CA ALA A 86 8.46 15.36 -4.70
C ALA A 86 9.69 14.50 -5.06
N VAL A 87 10.86 15.11 -5.28
CA VAL A 87 12.10 14.37 -5.54
C VAL A 87 12.52 13.58 -4.30
N GLY A 88 12.50 14.22 -3.13
CA GLY A 88 12.83 13.58 -1.86
C GLY A 88 11.89 12.42 -1.54
N ALA A 89 10.59 12.59 -1.79
CA ALA A 89 9.59 11.56 -1.62
C ALA A 89 9.80 10.39 -2.58
N ALA A 90 10.09 10.64 -3.85
CA ALA A 90 10.38 9.58 -4.82
C ALA A 90 11.61 8.74 -4.42
N PHE A 91 12.69 9.40 -3.96
CA PHE A 91 13.87 8.72 -3.44
C PHE A 91 13.56 7.91 -2.17
N ALA A 92 12.82 8.50 -1.25
CA ALA A 92 12.38 7.82 -0.03
C ALA A 92 11.54 6.57 -0.38
N THR A 93 10.58 6.72 -1.29
CA THR A 93 9.73 5.61 -1.76
C THR A 93 10.54 4.47 -2.35
N LEU A 94 11.61 4.74 -3.10
CA LEU A 94 12.48 3.69 -3.63
C LEU A 94 13.07 2.82 -2.51
N ILE A 95 13.60 3.46 -1.46
CA ILE A 95 14.22 2.78 -0.31
C ILE A 95 13.15 2.08 0.54
N PHE A 96 12.09 2.79 0.91
CA PHE A 96 11.02 2.28 1.75
C PHE A 96 10.21 1.17 1.07
N THR A 97 10.10 1.16 -0.25
CA THR A 97 9.44 0.05 -0.96
C THR A 97 10.20 -1.25 -0.75
N VAL A 98 11.53 -1.23 -0.88
CA VAL A 98 12.36 -2.43 -0.67
C VAL A 98 12.31 -2.86 0.78
N VAL A 99 12.57 -1.95 1.71
CA VAL A 99 12.60 -2.26 3.16
C VAL A 99 11.22 -2.69 3.66
N GLY A 100 10.19 -1.93 3.31
CA GLY A 100 8.80 -2.20 3.67
C GLY A 100 8.30 -3.52 3.12
N PHE A 101 8.71 -3.92 1.91
CA PHE A 101 8.40 -5.23 1.36
C PHE A 101 8.94 -6.36 2.24
N PHE A 102 10.22 -6.32 2.64
CA PHE A 102 10.81 -7.36 3.48
C PHE A 102 10.19 -7.42 4.87
N ILE A 103 9.91 -6.26 5.47
CA ILE A 103 9.25 -6.17 6.78
C ILE A 103 7.82 -6.71 6.68
N GLY A 104 7.03 -6.22 5.73
CA GLY A 104 5.63 -6.61 5.56
C GLY A 104 5.49 -8.10 5.26
N THR A 105 6.20 -8.61 4.25
CA THR A 105 6.17 -10.04 3.92
C THR A 105 6.77 -10.91 5.04
N GLY A 106 7.80 -10.41 5.75
CA GLY A 106 8.38 -11.07 6.91
C GLY A 106 7.39 -11.24 8.06
N ILE A 107 6.61 -10.20 8.38
CA ILE A 107 5.58 -10.26 9.42
C ILE A 107 4.51 -11.28 9.04
N TYR A 108 3.95 -11.22 7.82
CA TYR A 108 2.95 -12.19 7.38
C TYR A 108 3.49 -13.63 7.39
N TRP A 109 4.72 -13.83 6.96
CA TRP A 109 5.38 -15.13 6.99
C TRP A 109 5.58 -15.65 8.43
N LEU A 110 5.97 -14.78 9.37
CA LEU A 110 6.12 -15.14 10.79
C LEU A 110 4.78 -15.51 11.43
N ILE A 111 3.72 -14.75 11.12
CA ILE A 111 2.37 -15.09 11.57
C ILE A 111 1.97 -16.45 10.99
N ALA A 112 2.11 -16.67 9.68
CA ALA A 112 1.79 -17.97 9.08
C ALA A 112 2.61 -19.12 9.72
N LYS A 113 3.87 -18.88 10.07
CA LYS A 113 4.72 -19.80 10.84
C LYS A 113 4.17 -20.09 12.24
N ALA A 114 3.68 -19.08 12.96
CA ALA A 114 3.04 -19.24 14.26
C ALA A 114 1.78 -20.15 14.18
N PHE A 115 1.07 -20.10 13.05
CA PHE A 115 -0.04 -21.01 12.72
C PHE A 115 0.40 -22.37 12.14
N ARG A 116 1.68 -22.74 12.31
CA ARG A 116 2.32 -23.99 11.86
C ARG A 116 2.51 -24.13 10.35
N GLY A 117 2.60 -23.02 9.62
CA GLY A 117 2.88 -23.02 8.19
C GLY A 117 4.26 -23.55 7.83
N GLN A 118 4.37 -24.27 6.71
CA GLN A 118 5.61 -24.98 6.33
C GLN A 118 6.48 -24.25 5.30
N GLY A 119 5.93 -23.28 4.59
CA GLY A 119 6.57 -22.58 3.48
C GLY A 119 7.85 -21.82 3.87
N PRO A 120 8.92 -21.89 3.05
CA PRO A 120 10.13 -21.10 3.24
C PRO A 120 9.91 -19.65 2.83
N PHE A 121 10.63 -18.73 3.48
CA PHE A 121 10.46 -17.29 3.30
C PHE A 121 10.67 -16.84 1.84
N LEU A 122 11.66 -17.40 1.14
CA LEU A 122 11.95 -17.08 -0.27
C LEU A 122 10.74 -17.35 -1.18
N GLN A 123 10.08 -18.48 -1.00
CA GLN A 123 8.90 -18.86 -1.78
C GLN A 123 7.72 -17.93 -1.49
N TYR A 124 7.57 -17.55 -0.22
CA TYR A 124 6.54 -16.60 0.21
C TYR A 124 6.71 -15.24 -0.46
N MET A 125 7.91 -14.66 -0.41
CA MET A 125 8.22 -13.38 -1.05
C MET A 125 8.02 -13.41 -2.56
N TYR A 126 8.52 -14.46 -3.22
CA TYR A 126 8.38 -14.62 -4.66
C TYR A 126 6.91 -14.65 -5.08
N CYS A 127 6.10 -15.50 -4.43
CA CYS A 127 4.68 -15.63 -4.75
C CYS A 127 3.89 -14.35 -4.41
N TYR A 128 4.28 -13.62 -3.36
CA TYR A 128 3.66 -12.34 -3.03
C TYR A 128 3.86 -11.31 -4.14
N LEU A 129 5.08 -11.21 -4.69
CA LEU A 129 5.39 -10.29 -5.79
C LEU A 129 4.59 -10.58 -7.07
N LEU A 130 4.16 -11.83 -7.30
CA LEU A 130 3.40 -12.20 -8.50
C LEU A 130 2.07 -11.48 -8.65
N PHE A 131 1.43 -11.09 -7.55
CA PHE A 131 0.22 -10.28 -7.58
C PHE A 131 0.44 -8.86 -7.05
N TYR A 132 1.34 -8.67 -6.09
CA TYR A 132 1.60 -7.36 -5.49
C TYR A 132 2.07 -6.33 -6.53
N ILE A 133 2.99 -6.71 -7.42
CA ILE A 133 3.50 -5.81 -8.47
C ILE A 133 2.39 -5.37 -9.43
N PRO A 134 1.69 -6.28 -10.13
CA PRO A 134 0.68 -5.86 -11.09
C PRO A 134 -0.49 -5.13 -10.44
N LEU A 135 -0.95 -5.54 -9.25
CA LEU A 135 -1.98 -4.81 -8.52
C LEU A 135 -1.49 -3.43 -8.07
N GLY A 136 -0.25 -3.33 -7.59
CA GLY A 136 0.36 -2.06 -7.19
C GLY A 136 0.41 -1.07 -8.36
N ILE A 137 0.85 -1.51 -9.55
CA ILE A 137 0.89 -0.67 -10.75
C ILE A 137 -0.53 -0.20 -11.13
N ILE A 138 -1.52 -1.10 -11.13
CA ILE A 138 -2.92 -0.74 -11.42
C ILE A 138 -3.42 0.31 -10.40
N THR A 139 -3.12 0.11 -9.12
CA THR A 139 -3.50 1.04 -8.05
C THR A 139 -2.87 2.42 -8.27
N TYR A 140 -1.57 2.52 -8.60
CA TYR A 140 -0.93 3.80 -8.91
C TYR A 140 -1.54 4.48 -10.14
N LEU A 141 -1.85 3.72 -11.19
CA LEU A 141 -2.53 4.25 -12.38
C LEU A 141 -3.92 4.81 -12.04
N LEU A 142 -4.66 4.14 -11.17
CA LEU A 142 -5.97 4.62 -10.72
C LEU A 142 -5.88 5.91 -9.90
N PHE A 143 -4.82 6.08 -9.10
CA PHE A 143 -4.59 7.33 -8.36
C PHE A 143 -4.26 8.53 -9.26
N LEU A 144 -3.80 8.31 -10.48
CA LEU A 144 -3.64 9.40 -11.45
C LEU A 144 -4.99 9.99 -11.91
N ILE A 145 -6.10 9.29 -11.67
CA ILE A 145 -7.45 9.75 -12.00
C ILE A 145 -8.14 10.23 -10.72
N PRO A 146 -8.30 11.54 -10.52
CA PRO A 146 -8.96 12.07 -9.33
C PRO A 146 -10.40 11.54 -9.18
N GLY A 147 -10.81 11.20 -7.96
CA GLY A 147 -12.17 10.74 -7.62
C GLY A 147 -12.47 9.26 -7.90
N VAL A 148 -11.90 8.65 -8.94
CA VAL A 148 -12.11 7.23 -9.26
C VAL A 148 -11.25 6.31 -8.39
N GLY A 149 -10.05 6.77 -8.03
CA GLY A 149 -9.06 5.97 -7.33
C GLY A 149 -9.55 5.36 -6.01
N ILE A 150 -10.37 6.07 -5.23
CA ILE A 150 -10.73 5.64 -3.87
C ILE A 150 -11.58 4.36 -3.87
N ILE A 151 -12.69 4.34 -4.63
CA ILE A 151 -13.62 3.20 -4.63
C ILE A 151 -12.96 1.97 -5.26
N LEU A 152 -12.25 2.15 -6.38
CA LEU A 152 -11.58 1.04 -7.04
C LEU A 152 -10.39 0.52 -6.22
N SER A 153 -9.63 1.38 -5.54
CA SER A 153 -8.55 0.94 -4.65
C SER A 153 -9.06 0.10 -3.50
N PHE A 154 -10.26 0.41 -2.97
CA PHE A 154 -10.89 -0.42 -1.95
C PHE A 154 -11.22 -1.83 -2.47
N ALA A 155 -11.80 -1.92 -3.66
CA ALA A 155 -12.09 -3.21 -4.29
C ALA A 155 -10.81 -4.02 -4.57
N LEU A 156 -9.75 -3.36 -5.05
CA LEU A 156 -8.44 -3.98 -5.26
C LEU A 156 -7.80 -4.46 -3.96
N GLY A 157 -7.94 -3.71 -2.86
CA GLY A 157 -7.43 -4.11 -1.54
C GLY A 157 -8.12 -5.37 -1.01
N ILE A 158 -9.44 -5.51 -1.19
CA ILE A 158 -10.15 -6.74 -0.85
C ILE A 158 -9.62 -7.91 -1.70
N TYR A 159 -9.44 -7.69 -2.99
CA TYR A 159 -8.94 -8.71 -3.89
C TYR A 159 -7.50 -9.13 -3.56
N GLU A 160 -6.63 -8.20 -3.19
CA GLU A 160 -5.27 -8.49 -2.71
C GLU A 160 -5.29 -9.39 -1.46
N ILE A 161 -6.18 -9.12 -0.50
CA ILE A 161 -6.36 -9.98 0.69
C ILE A 161 -6.74 -11.40 0.28
N VAL A 162 -7.67 -11.55 -0.67
CA VAL A 162 -8.08 -12.87 -1.18
C VAL A 162 -6.90 -13.61 -1.81
N LEU A 163 -6.09 -12.94 -2.64
CA LEU A 163 -4.88 -13.52 -3.23
C LEU A 163 -3.84 -13.90 -2.18
N LEU A 164 -3.63 -13.06 -1.17
CA LEU A 164 -2.72 -13.31 -0.06
C LEU A 164 -3.15 -14.54 0.75
N ILE A 165 -4.46 -14.76 0.93
CA ILE A 165 -5.00 -15.98 1.55
C ILE A 165 -4.71 -17.21 0.69
N PHE A 166 -5.01 -17.17 -0.62
CA PHE A 166 -4.71 -18.27 -1.54
C PHE A 166 -3.22 -18.61 -1.58
N MET A 167 -2.38 -17.59 -1.64
CA MET A 167 -0.93 -17.71 -1.62
C MET A 167 -0.43 -18.34 -0.32
N THR A 168 -0.94 -17.86 0.83
CA THR A 168 -0.57 -18.39 2.14
C THR A 168 -0.98 -19.85 2.29
N MET A 169 -2.18 -20.23 1.82
CA MET A 169 -2.59 -21.64 1.77
C MET A 169 -1.63 -22.50 0.95
N GLY A 170 -1.33 -22.08 -0.28
CA GLY A 170 -0.49 -22.84 -1.22
C GLY A 170 0.96 -22.98 -0.75
N VAL A 171 1.57 -21.87 -0.33
CA VAL A 171 2.98 -21.83 0.08
C VAL A 171 3.20 -22.50 1.42
N HIS A 172 2.32 -22.26 2.40
CA HIS A 172 2.48 -22.85 3.73
C HIS A 172 1.81 -24.22 3.91
N ARG A 173 1.09 -24.72 2.89
CA ARG A 173 0.32 -25.98 2.93
C ARG A 173 -0.67 -25.99 4.09
N MET A 174 -1.39 -24.89 4.25
CA MET A 174 -2.33 -24.68 5.35
C MET A 174 -3.77 -24.73 4.84
N SER A 175 -4.69 -25.10 5.74
CA SER A 175 -6.12 -25.02 5.45
C SER A 175 -6.60 -23.57 5.36
N GLY A 176 -7.68 -23.33 4.61
CA GLY A 176 -8.22 -21.99 4.39
C GLY A 176 -8.52 -21.22 5.66
N GLY A 177 -9.19 -21.84 6.64
CA GLY A 177 -9.50 -21.16 7.91
C GLY A 177 -8.25 -20.65 8.65
N LYS A 178 -7.16 -21.43 8.68
CA LYS A 178 -5.91 -21.01 9.33
C LYS A 178 -5.20 -19.91 8.53
N ALA A 179 -5.15 -20.03 7.21
CA ALA A 179 -4.54 -19.02 6.35
C ALA A 179 -5.30 -17.68 6.42
N THR A 180 -6.63 -17.72 6.40
CA THR A 180 -7.49 -16.54 6.56
C THR A 180 -7.23 -15.83 7.88
N LEU A 181 -7.17 -16.56 9.00
CA LEU A 181 -6.85 -15.97 10.30
C LEU A 181 -5.45 -15.35 10.32
N ALA A 182 -4.44 -16.05 9.78
CA ALA A 182 -3.07 -15.55 9.70
C ALA A 182 -2.95 -14.27 8.87
N VAL A 183 -3.71 -14.14 7.79
CA VAL A 183 -3.69 -12.95 6.93
C VAL A 183 -4.51 -11.80 7.53
N LEU A 184 -5.67 -12.08 8.11
CA LEU A 184 -6.58 -11.04 8.61
C LEU A 184 -6.16 -10.45 9.96
N ILE A 185 -5.31 -11.12 10.74
CA ILE A 185 -4.89 -10.60 12.05
C ILE A 185 -4.21 -9.22 11.94
N LEU A 186 -3.41 -9.01 10.89
CA LEU A 186 -2.67 -7.77 10.69
C LEU A 186 -3.58 -6.59 10.30
N PRO A 187 -4.43 -6.68 9.25
CA PRO A 187 -5.36 -5.59 8.93
C PRO A 187 -6.36 -5.33 10.06
N ILE A 188 -6.84 -6.35 10.77
CA ILE A 188 -7.73 -6.15 11.94
C ILE A 188 -6.99 -5.39 13.05
N ALA A 189 -5.77 -5.79 13.39
CA ALA A 189 -4.97 -5.09 14.39
C ALA A 189 -4.70 -3.62 14.00
N LEU A 190 -4.39 -3.37 12.72
CA LEU A 190 -4.18 -2.01 12.21
C LEU A 190 -5.44 -1.17 12.24
N ILE A 191 -6.62 -1.74 11.93
CA ILE A 191 -7.90 -1.03 12.04
C ILE A 191 -8.17 -0.64 13.50
N ILE A 192 -7.99 -1.57 14.44
CA ILE A 192 -8.18 -1.30 15.87
C ILE A 192 -7.21 -0.20 16.34
N LEU A 193 -5.93 -0.30 16.00
CA LEU A 193 -4.92 0.70 16.35
C LEU A 193 -5.25 2.07 15.74
N SER A 194 -5.70 2.10 14.49
CA SER A 194 -6.09 3.33 13.80
C SER A 194 -7.29 3.99 14.48
N CYS A 195 -8.33 3.21 14.82
CA CYS A 195 -9.50 3.73 15.54
C CYS A 195 -9.11 4.35 16.89
N ILE A 196 -8.20 3.70 17.64
CA ILE A 196 -7.69 4.23 18.91
C ILE A 196 -6.91 5.54 18.69
N GLY A 197 -6.03 5.57 17.68
CA GLY A 197 -5.26 6.75 17.32
C GLY A 197 -6.14 7.94 16.93
N TYR A 198 -7.17 7.72 16.11
CA TYR A 198 -8.13 8.76 15.73
C TYR A 198 -8.91 9.28 16.94
N ALA A 199 -9.38 8.40 17.83
CA ALA A 199 -10.07 8.82 19.05
C ALA A 199 -9.18 9.68 19.95
N ALA A 200 -7.90 9.31 20.10
CA ALA A 200 -6.93 10.07 20.88
C ALA A 200 -6.64 11.45 20.27
N LEU A 201 -6.39 11.52 18.95
CA LEU A 201 -6.19 12.79 18.25
C LEU A 201 -7.40 13.71 18.38
N PHE A 202 -8.60 13.16 18.22
CA PHE A 202 -9.84 13.92 18.37
C PHE A 202 -9.99 14.49 19.79
N ALA A 203 -9.70 13.70 20.83
CA ALA A 203 -9.72 14.16 22.20
C ALA A 203 -8.70 15.29 22.48
N ILE A 204 -7.48 15.18 21.92
CA ILE A 204 -6.45 16.22 22.03
C ILE A 204 -6.90 17.53 21.38
N ILE A 205 -7.48 17.46 20.18
CA ILE A 205 -7.97 18.63 19.45
C ILE A 205 -9.10 19.32 20.23
N LEU A 206 -10.06 18.55 20.75
CA LEU A 206 -11.15 19.10 21.57
C LEU A 206 -10.63 19.78 22.84
N ASN A 207 -9.66 19.16 23.52
CA ASN A 207 -9.05 19.76 24.71
C ASN A 207 -8.30 21.06 24.37
N ALA A 208 -7.53 21.07 23.28
CA ALA A 208 -6.84 22.27 22.81
C ALA A 208 -7.83 23.40 22.46
N ALA A 209 -8.93 23.07 21.78
CA ALA A 209 -9.98 24.04 21.44
C ALA A 209 -10.66 24.63 22.70
N HIS A 210 -10.93 23.80 23.71
CA HIS A 210 -11.48 24.25 24.99
C HIS A 210 -10.54 25.24 25.69
N ASN A 211 -9.23 24.94 25.74
CA ASN A 211 -8.24 25.80 26.40
C ASN A 211 -8.06 27.18 25.74
N LEU A 212 -8.24 27.25 24.42
CA LEU A 212 -8.24 28.52 23.67
C LEU A 212 -9.46 29.39 23.95
N GLN A 213 -10.60 28.81 24.35
CA GLN A 213 -11.80 29.56 24.72
C GLN A 213 -11.74 30.10 26.16
N SER A 214 -10.98 29.44 27.04
CA SER A 214 -10.87 29.82 28.45
C SER A 214 -9.77 30.85 28.76
N THR A 215 -9.01 31.30 27.76
CA THR A 215 -7.97 32.34 27.96
C THR A 215 -8.64 33.73 27.95
N PRO A 216 -8.63 34.50 29.06
CA PRO A 216 -9.24 35.82 29.09
C PRO A 216 -8.48 36.76 28.16
N SER A 217 -9.20 37.44 27.26
CA SER A 217 -8.67 38.56 26.49
C SER A 217 -8.36 39.71 27.43
N TYR A 218 -7.06 39.94 27.65
CA TYR A 218 -6.51 41.10 28.38
C TYR A 218 -6.58 42.37 27.54
#